data_AF-A0A0N0N9C3-F1
#
_entry.id   AF-A0A0N0N9C3-F1
#
_cell.length_a   1.000
_cell.length_b   1.000
_cell.length_c   1.000
_cell.angle_alpha   90.00
_cell.angle_beta   90.00
_cell.angle_gamma   90.00
#
_symmetry.space_group_name_H-M   'P 1'
#
loop_
_entity.id
_entity.type
_entity.pdbx_description
1 polymer ?
#
loop_
_entity_poly.entity_id
_entity_poly.type
_entity_poly.pdbx_seq_one_letter_code
_entity_poly.pdbx_strand_id
1 'polypeptide(L)'
;MHTRTVKIQDSALNYFNQRYGGGYYSEQGAIELAQEHDWTGFAFVMDNSGPVAWQDASDVSYGHFCTFALEKTNWEVITQELEKTKRKGIEFYEGCVEYEGKIAYDYGNIGIRNKVASFERALSDYPVLDDMRLSELEHENALKVLENCYNIPEDLASEVMEALHDAGHGDCPDCESWDVEAALESLGRRECAECHEILKTELDGAVCRECADSYSVCEGECASVAIDTTYSVGFMTSDELESIECQCECECGGLCEPCYQEKYPYGRD
;
A
#
# COMPACT_ATOMS: atom_id res chain seq x y z
N MET A 1 0.60 1.29 -51.51
CA MET A 1 1.26 0.44 -50.51
C MET A 1 0.84 -1.02 -50.71
N HIS A 2 1.61 -1.98 -50.20
CA HIS A 2 1.04 -3.27 -49.76
C HIS A 2 0.80 -3.15 -48.26
N THR A 3 -0.42 -3.40 -47.80
CA THR A 3 -0.71 -3.43 -46.36
C THR A 3 -0.06 -4.69 -45.79
N ARG A 4 0.92 -4.53 -44.91
CA ARG A 4 1.67 -5.63 -44.30
C ARG A 4 0.77 -6.27 -43.23
N THR A 5 0.34 -7.51 -43.43
CA THR A 5 -0.51 -8.20 -42.46
C THR A 5 0.28 -8.50 -41.19
N VAL A 6 -0.02 -7.78 -40.11
CA VAL A 6 0.48 -8.08 -38.76
C VAL A 6 -0.20 -9.36 -38.26
N LYS A 7 0.56 -10.31 -37.71
CA LYS A 7 -0.02 -11.47 -37.02
C LYS A 7 -0.14 -11.20 -35.51
N ILE A 8 -1.36 -11.04 -35.01
CA ILE A 8 -1.63 -11.03 -33.57
C ILE A 8 -1.57 -12.47 -33.01
N GLN A 9 -1.07 -12.65 -31.79
CA GLN A 9 -1.11 -13.93 -31.07
C GLN A 9 -2.50 -14.18 -30.48
N ASP A 10 -2.94 -15.45 -30.48
CA ASP A 10 -4.27 -15.86 -30.02
C ASP A 10 -4.57 -15.47 -28.55
N SER A 11 -3.55 -15.42 -27.69
CA SER A 11 -3.66 -14.91 -26.30
C SER A 11 -3.99 -13.42 -26.24
N ALA A 12 -3.29 -12.60 -27.03
CA ALA A 12 -3.57 -11.16 -27.14
C ALA A 12 -4.95 -10.91 -27.78
N LEU A 13 -5.34 -11.68 -28.80
CA LEU A 13 -6.70 -11.64 -29.36
C LEU A 13 -7.75 -11.98 -28.30
N ASN A 14 -7.54 -13.02 -27.49
CA ASN A 14 -8.48 -13.37 -26.41
C ASN A 14 -8.58 -12.24 -25.36
N TYR A 15 -7.47 -11.63 -24.97
CA TYR A 15 -7.44 -10.46 -24.08
C TYR A 15 -8.24 -9.27 -24.66
N PHE A 16 -8.04 -8.92 -25.94
CA PHE A 16 -8.81 -7.85 -26.58
C PHE A 16 -10.31 -8.18 -26.68
N ASN A 17 -10.68 -9.43 -26.94
CA ASN A 17 -12.09 -9.86 -26.98
C ASN A 17 -12.78 -9.87 -25.60
N GLN A 18 -12.02 -9.88 -24.50
CA GLN A 18 -12.55 -9.84 -23.13
C GLN A 18 -12.73 -8.41 -22.59
N ARG A 19 -12.03 -7.42 -23.16
CA ARG A 19 -12.03 -6.02 -22.68
C ARG A 19 -12.82 -5.13 -23.63
N TYR A 20 -13.78 -4.36 -23.12
CA TYR A 20 -14.59 -3.42 -23.91
C TYR A 20 -13.82 -2.14 -24.32
N GLY A 21 -12.64 -2.31 -24.93
CA GLY A 21 -11.79 -1.25 -25.46
C GLY A 21 -12.02 -0.99 -26.95
N GLY A 22 -11.71 0.21 -27.42
CA GLY A 22 -11.78 0.59 -28.83
C GLY A 22 -10.66 1.55 -29.21
N GLY A 23 -10.31 1.61 -30.51
CA GLY A 23 -9.16 2.38 -30.97
C GLY A 23 -7.85 1.80 -30.44
N TYR A 24 -7.03 2.64 -29.81
CA TYR A 24 -5.74 2.23 -29.23
C TYR A 24 -5.85 1.04 -28.26
N TYR A 25 -6.94 0.95 -27.48
CA TYR A 25 -7.16 -0.11 -26.49
C TYR A 25 -7.65 -1.47 -27.07
N SER A 26 -7.39 -1.76 -28.35
CA SER A 26 -8.00 -2.89 -29.08
C SER A 26 -7.04 -3.57 -30.07
N GLU A 27 -7.51 -4.62 -30.76
CA GLU A 27 -6.77 -5.27 -31.86
C GLU A 27 -6.28 -4.25 -32.92
N GLN A 28 -7.07 -3.21 -33.19
CA GLN A 28 -6.68 -2.15 -34.14
C GLN A 28 -5.47 -1.34 -33.64
N GLY A 29 -5.43 -0.99 -32.35
CA GLY A 29 -4.28 -0.31 -31.74
C GLY A 29 -3.01 -1.18 -31.73
N ALA A 30 -3.16 -2.48 -31.50
CA ALA A 30 -2.07 -3.45 -31.60
C ALA A 30 -1.53 -3.59 -33.04
N ILE A 31 -2.41 -3.50 -34.04
CA ILE A 31 -2.05 -3.46 -35.47
C ILE A 31 -1.36 -2.13 -35.84
N GLU A 32 -1.77 -1.01 -35.25
CA GLU A 32 -1.18 0.32 -35.45
C GLU A 32 0.23 0.39 -34.84
N LEU A 33 0.38 0.05 -33.55
CA LEU A 33 1.69 -0.04 -32.87
C LEU A 33 2.68 -0.94 -33.63
N ALA A 34 2.24 -2.13 -34.05
CA ALA A 34 3.07 -3.04 -34.81
C ALA A 34 3.48 -2.48 -36.19
N GLN A 35 2.70 -1.59 -36.79
CA GLN A 35 3.08 -0.88 -38.02
C GLN A 35 4.06 0.28 -37.74
N GLU A 36 3.88 1.00 -36.64
CA GLU A 36 4.77 2.10 -36.22
C GLU A 36 6.19 1.60 -35.90
N HIS A 37 6.31 0.41 -35.32
CA HIS A 37 7.60 -0.23 -35.03
C HIS A 37 8.10 -1.20 -36.12
N ASP A 38 7.47 -1.23 -37.31
CA ASP A 38 7.84 -2.08 -38.46
C ASP A 38 7.82 -3.60 -38.21
N TRP A 39 7.10 -4.03 -37.15
CA TRP A 39 6.94 -5.40 -36.69
C TRP A 39 6.14 -6.28 -37.68
N THR A 40 6.14 -7.59 -37.44
CA THR A 40 5.36 -8.55 -38.26
C THR A 40 4.38 -9.38 -37.46
N GLY A 41 4.40 -9.29 -36.14
CA GLY A 41 3.31 -9.70 -35.28
C GLY A 41 3.20 -8.87 -34.01
N PHE A 42 2.15 -9.11 -33.23
CA PHE A 42 1.94 -8.51 -31.93
C PHE A 42 1.58 -9.60 -30.91
N ALA A 43 2.14 -9.49 -29.71
CA ALA A 43 1.86 -10.35 -28.58
C ALA A 43 2.11 -9.59 -27.27
N PHE A 44 1.57 -10.14 -26.18
CA PHE A 44 1.98 -9.79 -24.81
C PHE A 44 2.79 -10.92 -24.21
N VAL A 45 3.70 -10.60 -23.29
CA VAL A 45 4.26 -11.60 -22.37
C VAL A 45 3.16 -12.09 -21.44
N MET A 46 2.92 -13.40 -21.39
CA MET A 46 1.82 -14.00 -20.62
C MET A 46 2.31 -14.71 -19.34
N ASP A 47 1.48 -14.69 -18.31
CA ASP A 47 1.53 -15.64 -17.20
C ASP A 47 0.25 -16.53 -17.18
N ASN A 48 -0.03 -17.20 -16.05
CA ASN A 48 -1.21 -18.06 -15.91
C ASN A 48 -2.54 -17.29 -15.73
N SER A 49 -2.48 -16.00 -15.40
CA SER A 49 -3.61 -15.11 -15.11
C SER A 49 -3.94 -14.19 -16.30
N GLY A 50 -2.93 -13.71 -17.03
CA GLY A 50 -3.10 -12.80 -18.16
C GLY A 50 -1.80 -12.26 -18.75
N PRO A 51 -1.85 -11.11 -19.46
CA PRO A 51 -0.67 -10.35 -19.83
C PRO A 51 0.05 -9.78 -18.59
N VAL A 52 1.36 -10.02 -18.45
CA VAL A 52 2.16 -9.45 -17.35
C VAL A 52 2.13 -7.92 -17.45
N ALA A 53 1.70 -7.27 -16.37
CA ALA A 53 1.43 -5.84 -16.32
C ALA A 53 2.19 -5.14 -15.19
N TRP A 54 2.61 -3.91 -15.46
CA TRP A 54 2.75 -2.91 -14.43
C TRP A 54 1.33 -2.40 -14.13
N GLN A 55 0.90 -2.60 -12.89
CA GLN A 55 -0.26 -1.92 -12.31
C GLN A 55 0.25 -1.11 -11.12
N ASP A 56 -0.13 0.17 -11.04
CA ASP A 56 0.07 0.95 -9.83
C ASP A 56 -1.06 0.60 -8.85
N ALA A 57 -0.71 0.30 -7.59
CA ALA A 57 -1.69 -0.10 -6.58
C ALA A 57 -2.73 1.00 -6.27
N SER A 58 -2.45 2.25 -6.66
CA SER A 58 -3.39 3.38 -6.55
C SER A 58 -4.52 3.40 -7.58
N ASP A 59 -4.41 2.67 -8.70
CA ASP A 59 -5.31 2.82 -9.86
C ASP A 59 -6.36 1.69 -9.98
N VAL A 60 -6.44 0.79 -8.99
CA VAL A 60 -7.29 -0.41 -9.03
C VAL A 60 -8.18 -0.52 -7.79
N SER A 61 -9.49 -0.36 -7.96
CA SER A 61 -10.48 -0.44 -6.86
C SER A 61 -10.85 -1.86 -6.42
N TYR A 62 -10.22 -2.89 -6.99
CA TYR A 62 -10.52 -4.31 -6.77
C TYR A 62 -9.27 -5.19 -6.99
N GLY A 63 -8.64 -5.67 -5.93
CA GLY A 63 -7.51 -6.61 -5.96
C GLY A 63 -6.82 -6.71 -4.60
N HIS A 64 -5.90 -7.66 -4.43
CA HIS A 64 -5.09 -7.79 -3.21
C HIS A 64 -3.71 -7.14 -3.43
N PHE A 65 -3.16 -6.44 -2.43
CA PHE A 65 -1.85 -5.78 -2.53
C PHE A 65 -0.70 -6.73 -2.93
N CYS A 66 -0.72 -7.99 -2.46
CA CYS A 66 0.25 -9.03 -2.86
C CYS A 66 0.21 -9.33 -4.37
N THR A 67 -0.97 -9.30 -5.00
CA THR A 67 -1.11 -9.52 -6.45
C THR A 67 -0.48 -8.37 -7.24
N PHE A 68 -0.65 -7.12 -6.81
CA PHE A 68 -0.02 -5.97 -7.46
C PHE A 68 1.50 -5.97 -7.27
N ALA A 69 2.00 -6.37 -6.09
CA ALA A 69 3.43 -6.58 -5.86
C ALA A 69 4.01 -7.69 -6.76
N LEU A 70 3.29 -8.80 -6.94
CA LEU A 70 3.69 -9.91 -7.82
C LEU A 70 3.74 -9.50 -9.30
N GLU A 71 2.67 -8.89 -9.82
CA GLU A 71 2.61 -8.42 -11.21
C GLU A 71 3.73 -7.41 -11.50
N LYS A 72 3.91 -6.41 -10.61
CA LYS A 72 4.97 -5.40 -10.70
C LYS A 72 6.37 -6.02 -10.65
N THR A 73 6.63 -6.96 -9.73
CA THR A 73 7.93 -7.66 -9.62
C THR A 73 8.26 -8.39 -10.92
N ASN A 74 7.31 -9.17 -11.44
CA ASN A 74 7.50 -9.91 -12.68
C ASN A 74 7.69 -8.98 -13.88
N TRP A 75 6.96 -7.86 -13.95
CA TRP A 75 7.15 -6.84 -14.97
C TRP A 75 8.52 -6.17 -14.88
N GLU A 76 8.99 -5.79 -13.68
CA GLU A 76 10.30 -5.19 -13.43
C GLU A 76 11.43 -6.14 -13.90
N VAL A 77 11.39 -7.41 -13.51
CA VAL A 77 12.42 -8.41 -13.87
C VAL A 77 12.46 -8.68 -15.38
N ILE A 78 11.30 -8.89 -16.02
CA ILE A 78 11.23 -9.16 -17.46
C ILE A 78 11.71 -7.94 -18.26
N THR A 79 11.28 -6.74 -17.86
CA THR A 79 11.71 -5.47 -18.48
C THR A 79 13.22 -5.31 -18.38
N GLN A 80 13.79 -5.41 -17.16
CA GLN A 80 15.24 -5.30 -16.95
C GLN A 80 16.03 -6.34 -17.76
N GLU A 81 15.54 -7.57 -17.91
CA GLU A 81 16.23 -8.61 -18.68
C GLU A 81 16.17 -8.39 -20.20
N LEU A 82 15.06 -7.86 -20.71
CA LEU A 82 14.96 -7.40 -22.11
C LEU A 82 15.88 -6.18 -22.33
N GLU A 83 15.97 -5.27 -21.37
CA GLU A 83 16.86 -4.11 -21.40
C GLU A 83 18.35 -4.46 -21.31
N LYS A 84 18.77 -5.40 -20.44
CA LYS A 84 20.18 -5.83 -20.34
C LYS A 84 20.73 -6.39 -21.66
N THR A 85 19.84 -6.82 -22.55
CA THR A 85 20.20 -7.34 -23.89
C THR A 85 20.43 -6.21 -24.92
N LYS A 86 20.16 -4.93 -24.58
CA LYS A 86 20.49 -3.76 -25.40
C LYS A 86 21.98 -3.72 -25.77
N ARG A 87 22.28 -3.66 -27.07
CA ARG A 87 23.60 -3.20 -27.53
C ARG A 87 23.72 -1.70 -27.22
N LYS A 88 24.90 -1.27 -26.77
CA LYS A 88 25.19 0.11 -26.35
C LYS A 88 24.66 1.15 -27.37
N GLY A 89 23.66 1.94 -26.97
CA GLY A 89 23.18 3.09 -27.74
C GLY A 89 21.82 2.94 -28.43
N ILE A 90 20.97 1.98 -28.04
CA ILE A 90 19.58 1.89 -28.50
C ILE A 90 18.62 1.86 -27.29
N GLU A 91 17.55 2.64 -27.37
CA GLU A 91 16.49 2.74 -26.36
C GLU A 91 15.42 1.68 -26.62
N PHE A 92 15.14 0.88 -25.59
CA PHE A 92 14.41 -0.41 -25.67
C PHE A 92 14.93 -1.38 -26.74
N TYR A 93 14.30 -2.55 -26.90
CA TYR A 93 14.78 -3.60 -27.79
C TYR A 93 14.07 -3.52 -29.14
N GLU A 94 14.75 -3.86 -30.23
CA GLU A 94 14.14 -4.03 -31.56
C GLU A 94 13.15 -5.21 -31.54
N GLY A 95 11.93 -4.95 -31.05
CA GLY A 95 10.88 -5.95 -30.88
C GLY A 95 10.17 -6.01 -29.52
N CYS A 96 10.40 -5.09 -28.57
CA CYS A 96 9.64 -5.01 -27.30
C CYS A 96 9.37 -3.56 -26.86
N VAL A 97 8.14 -3.24 -26.44
CA VAL A 97 7.73 -1.95 -25.85
C VAL A 97 6.71 -2.13 -24.72
N GLU A 98 6.50 -1.09 -23.92
CA GLU A 98 5.34 -0.98 -23.04
C GLU A 98 4.09 -0.59 -23.84
N TYR A 99 2.94 -1.17 -23.49
CA TYR A 99 1.63 -0.85 -24.05
C TYR A 99 0.54 -1.17 -23.01
N GLU A 100 -0.20 -0.16 -22.55
CA GLU A 100 -1.27 -0.30 -21.55
C GLU A 100 -0.78 -0.96 -20.25
N GLY A 101 0.42 -0.57 -19.80
CA GLY A 101 1.15 -1.14 -18.68
C GLY A 101 1.77 -2.52 -18.96
N LYS A 102 1.52 -3.14 -20.12
CA LYS A 102 1.93 -4.51 -20.43
C LYS A 102 3.14 -4.57 -21.35
N ILE A 103 3.88 -5.67 -21.29
CA ILE A 103 5.05 -5.89 -22.13
C ILE A 103 4.58 -6.46 -23.48
N ALA A 104 4.47 -5.58 -24.47
CA ALA A 104 4.12 -5.93 -25.85
C ALA A 104 5.38 -6.22 -26.69
N TYR A 105 5.27 -7.14 -27.66
CA TYR A 105 6.44 -7.57 -28.45
C TYR A 105 6.14 -8.01 -29.88
N ASP A 106 7.15 -7.94 -30.76
CA ASP A 106 7.07 -8.41 -32.15
C ASP A 106 6.94 -9.93 -32.17
N TYR A 107 5.71 -10.41 -32.22
CA TYR A 107 5.42 -11.84 -32.37
C TYR A 107 5.97 -12.42 -33.68
N GLY A 108 6.43 -11.61 -34.64
CA GLY A 108 7.19 -12.09 -35.80
C GLY A 108 8.61 -12.53 -35.47
N ASN A 109 9.30 -11.83 -34.56
CA ASN A 109 10.72 -11.97 -34.25
C ASN A 109 11.01 -13.27 -33.46
N ILE A 110 11.73 -14.20 -34.10
CA ILE A 110 12.12 -15.50 -33.52
C ILE A 110 12.97 -15.33 -32.24
N GLY A 111 13.88 -14.35 -32.21
CA GLY A 111 14.77 -14.13 -31.08
C GLY A 111 14.01 -13.67 -29.84
N ILE A 112 13.11 -12.70 -30.04
CA ILE A 112 12.20 -12.22 -28.98
C ILE A 112 11.26 -13.32 -28.51
N ARG A 113 10.55 -14.02 -29.41
CA ARG A 113 9.66 -15.15 -29.04
C ARG A 113 10.39 -16.18 -28.16
N ASN A 114 11.65 -16.49 -28.46
CA ASN A 114 12.43 -17.47 -27.70
C ASN A 114 12.85 -16.97 -26.30
N LYS A 115 13.13 -15.67 -26.12
CA LYS A 115 13.41 -15.07 -24.80
C LYS A 115 12.11 -14.92 -23.99
N VAL A 116 11.03 -14.46 -24.61
CA VAL A 116 9.70 -14.38 -23.97
C VAL A 116 9.23 -15.77 -23.50
N ALA A 117 9.25 -16.78 -24.36
CA ALA A 117 8.85 -18.15 -23.98
C ALA A 117 9.75 -18.81 -22.92
N SER A 118 10.87 -18.18 -22.53
CA SER A 118 11.65 -18.59 -21.34
C SER A 118 11.12 -17.97 -20.04
N PHE A 119 10.59 -16.75 -20.08
CA PHE A 119 9.87 -16.14 -18.95
C PHE A 119 8.48 -16.77 -18.77
N GLU A 120 7.71 -16.92 -19.85
CA GLU A 120 6.37 -17.54 -19.80
C GLU A 120 6.45 -18.97 -19.23
N ARG A 121 7.54 -19.71 -19.52
CA ARG A 121 7.81 -20.99 -18.86
C ARG A 121 8.17 -20.82 -17.39
N ALA A 122 9.10 -19.93 -17.06
CA ALA A 122 9.51 -19.71 -15.67
C ALA A 122 8.28 -19.39 -14.79
N LEU A 123 7.43 -18.46 -15.22
CA LEU A 123 6.16 -18.07 -14.59
C LEU A 123 5.13 -19.22 -14.49
N SER A 124 5.16 -20.17 -15.42
CA SER A 124 4.30 -21.35 -15.40
C SER A 124 4.82 -22.46 -14.48
N ASP A 125 6.16 -22.61 -14.37
CA ASP A 125 6.82 -23.53 -13.43
C ASP A 125 6.83 -22.97 -11.99
N TYR A 126 6.95 -21.65 -11.80
CA TYR A 126 6.90 -20.92 -10.53
C TYR A 126 6.49 -19.45 -10.76
N PRO A 127 5.44 -18.90 -10.09
CA PRO A 127 4.83 -17.64 -10.49
C PRO A 127 5.64 -16.37 -10.17
N VAL A 128 6.75 -16.47 -9.44
CA VAL A 128 7.58 -15.32 -9.03
C VAL A 128 8.94 -15.38 -9.74
N LEU A 129 9.42 -14.25 -10.27
CA LEU A 129 10.74 -14.15 -10.92
C LEU A 129 11.85 -13.61 -10.00
N ASP A 130 11.51 -12.94 -8.90
CA ASP A 130 12.43 -12.50 -7.85
C ASP A 130 11.70 -12.43 -6.50
N ASP A 131 11.89 -13.45 -5.65
CA ASP A 131 11.22 -13.55 -4.35
C ASP A 131 11.65 -12.46 -3.35
N MET A 132 12.87 -11.95 -3.49
CA MET A 132 13.38 -10.87 -2.61
C MET A 132 12.71 -9.56 -3.00
N ARG A 133 12.64 -9.24 -4.30
CA ARG A 133 11.98 -8.01 -4.76
C ARG A 133 10.46 -8.04 -4.54
N LEU A 134 9.84 -9.23 -4.57
CA LEU A 134 8.45 -9.40 -4.16
C LEU A 134 8.26 -9.03 -2.68
N SER A 135 9.03 -9.64 -1.78
CA SER A 135 8.93 -9.38 -0.33
C SER A 135 9.24 -7.91 0.02
N GLU A 136 10.22 -7.29 -0.65
CA GLU A 136 10.45 -5.84 -0.55
C GLU A 136 9.21 -5.03 -0.97
N LEU A 137 8.55 -5.38 -2.08
CA LEU A 137 7.39 -4.66 -2.59
C LEU A 137 6.11 -4.87 -1.78
N GLU A 138 5.92 -6.06 -1.21
CA GLU A 138 4.81 -6.34 -0.28
C GLU A 138 4.98 -5.48 0.98
N HIS A 139 6.17 -5.48 1.59
CA HIS A 139 6.45 -4.65 2.77
C HIS A 139 6.41 -3.14 2.46
N GLU A 140 6.99 -2.70 1.34
CA GLU A 140 6.89 -1.31 0.84
C GLU A 140 5.43 -0.87 0.70
N ASN A 141 4.50 -1.76 0.35
CA ASN A 141 3.08 -1.44 0.23
C ASN A 141 2.37 -1.50 1.58
N ALA A 142 2.73 -2.45 2.46
CA ALA A 142 2.16 -2.58 3.79
C ALA A 142 2.33 -1.31 4.63
N LEU A 143 3.55 -0.75 4.65
CA LEU A 143 3.84 0.53 5.32
C LEU A 143 2.96 1.67 4.79
N LYS A 144 2.79 1.76 3.47
CA LYS A 144 1.91 2.78 2.85
C LYS A 144 0.43 2.59 3.21
N VAL A 145 -0.04 1.36 3.47
CA VAL A 145 -1.41 1.14 3.96
C VAL A 145 -1.55 1.59 5.42
N LEU A 146 -0.56 1.31 6.27
CA LEU A 146 -0.54 1.84 7.64
C LEU A 146 -0.58 3.38 7.64
N GLU A 147 0.23 4.03 6.80
CA GLU A 147 0.21 5.49 6.61
C GLU A 147 -1.13 6.03 6.09
N ASN A 148 -1.61 5.53 4.95
CA ASN A 148 -2.69 6.17 4.18
C ASN A 148 -4.10 5.68 4.54
N CYS A 149 -4.22 4.55 5.26
CA CYS A 149 -5.50 3.97 5.66
C CYS A 149 -5.69 3.87 7.17
N TYR A 150 -4.61 3.79 7.95
CA TYR A 150 -4.63 3.74 9.42
C TYR A 150 -3.99 4.99 10.09
N ASN A 151 -3.62 6.01 9.30
CA ASN A 151 -3.02 7.27 9.77
C ASN A 151 -1.72 7.12 10.59
N ILE A 152 -1.02 5.99 10.48
CA ILE A 152 0.22 5.75 11.23
C ILE A 152 1.35 6.63 10.66
N PRO A 153 2.10 7.39 11.48
CA PRO A 153 3.25 8.17 11.01
C PRO A 153 4.31 7.32 10.27
N GLU A 154 4.96 7.91 9.26
CA GLU A 154 6.04 7.28 8.48
C GLU A 154 7.17 6.72 9.36
N ASP A 155 7.53 7.45 10.44
CA ASP A 155 8.56 7.04 11.40
C ASP A 155 8.11 5.97 12.40
N LEU A 156 6.82 5.59 12.36
CA LEU A 156 6.20 4.58 13.23
C LEU A 156 5.71 3.34 12.44
N ALA A 157 5.42 3.48 11.15
CA ALA A 157 4.83 2.40 10.33
C ALA A 157 5.65 1.09 10.39
N SER A 158 6.99 1.16 10.40
CA SER A 158 7.84 -0.03 10.54
C SER A 158 7.72 -0.72 11.91
N GLU A 159 7.66 0.03 13.03
CA GLU A 159 7.49 -0.61 14.36
C GLU A 159 6.14 -1.33 14.45
N VAL A 160 5.08 -0.72 13.87
CA VAL A 160 3.73 -1.31 13.84
C VAL A 160 3.68 -2.54 12.94
N MET A 161 4.38 -2.55 11.81
CA MET A 161 4.45 -3.73 10.94
C MET A 161 5.26 -4.88 11.58
N GLU A 162 6.35 -4.58 12.29
CA GLU A 162 7.09 -5.57 13.09
C GLU A 162 6.20 -6.17 14.21
N ALA A 163 5.41 -5.34 14.90
CA ALA A 163 4.46 -5.81 15.92
C ALA A 163 3.33 -6.69 15.34
N LEU A 164 2.85 -6.36 14.13
CA LEU A 164 1.91 -7.21 13.38
C LEU A 164 2.56 -8.56 13.02
N HIS A 165 3.79 -8.57 12.50
CA HIS A 165 4.54 -9.80 12.19
C HIS A 165 4.74 -10.70 13.43
N ASP A 166 5.08 -10.12 14.58
CA ASP A 166 5.24 -10.85 15.86
C ASP A 166 3.91 -11.42 16.38
N ALA A 167 2.78 -10.76 16.09
CA ALA A 167 1.43 -11.30 16.33
C ALA A 167 1.03 -12.40 15.33
N GLY A 168 1.81 -12.61 14.26
CA GLY A 168 1.61 -13.64 13.23
C GLY A 168 0.93 -13.17 11.95
N HIS A 169 0.82 -11.85 11.74
CA HIS A 169 0.29 -11.24 10.51
C HIS A 169 1.31 -11.17 9.38
N GLY A 170 0.84 -11.05 8.14
CA GLY A 170 1.65 -10.83 6.93
C GLY A 170 1.41 -9.47 6.26
N ASP A 171 2.26 -9.10 5.30
CA ASP A 171 2.28 -7.79 4.62
C ASP A 171 1.08 -7.49 3.68
N CYS A 172 -0.03 -8.24 3.73
CA CYS A 172 -1.18 -8.04 2.84
C CYS A 172 -2.54 -8.00 3.59
N PRO A 173 -3.11 -6.80 3.84
CA PRO A 173 -4.33 -6.64 4.63
C PRO A 173 -5.62 -7.13 3.93
N ASP A 174 -5.56 -7.40 2.62
CA ASP A 174 -6.67 -8.04 1.89
C ASP A 174 -6.73 -9.56 2.12
N CYS A 175 -5.59 -10.18 2.47
CA CYS A 175 -5.50 -11.60 2.77
C CYS A 175 -5.96 -11.91 4.20
N GLU A 176 -5.83 -10.93 5.10
CA GLU A 176 -6.07 -11.07 6.54
C GLU A 176 -6.31 -9.70 7.19
N SER A 177 -7.28 -9.63 8.12
CA SER A 177 -7.54 -8.40 8.85
C SER A 177 -6.45 -8.16 9.90
N TRP A 178 -5.63 -7.12 9.72
CA TRP A 178 -4.70 -6.65 10.75
C TRP A 178 -5.44 -6.10 11.97
N ASP A 179 -4.94 -6.42 13.17
CA ASP A 179 -5.35 -5.79 14.42
C ASP A 179 -4.36 -4.67 14.79
N VAL A 180 -4.52 -3.52 14.14
CA VAL A 180 -3.61 -2.36 14.30
C VAL A 180 -3.73 -1.73 15.70
N GLU A 181 -4.90 -1.83 16.36
CA GLU A 181 -5.03 -1.37 17.75
C GLU A 181 -4.22 -2.28 18.70
N ALA A 182 -4.33 -3.61 18.59
CA ALA A 182 -3.52 -4.53 19.39
C ALA A 182 -2.02 -4.40 19.10
N ALA A 183 -1.63 -4.16 17.84
CA ALA A 183 -0.24 -3.88 17.48
C ALA A 183 0.29 -2.61 18.16
N LEU A 184 -0.47 -1.52 18.14
CA LEU A 184 -0.13 -0.27 18.85
C LEU A 184 -0.07 -0.48 20.37
N GLU A 185 -1.05 -1.15 20.97
CA GLU A 185 -1.05 -1.45 22.41
C GLU A 185 0.20 -2.25 22.81
N SER A 186 0.66 -3.20 21.99
CA SER A 186 1.87 -3.99 22.24
C SER A 186 3.17 -3.15 22.27
N LEU A 187 3.18 -2.02 21.54
CA LEU A 187 4.28 -1.05 21.52
C LEU A 187 4.19 0.00 22.65
N GLY A 188 3.15 -0.08 23.51
CA GLY A 188 2.82 0.96 24.48
C GLY A 188 2.34 2.24 23.80
N ARG A 189 1.49 2.11 22.78
CA ARG A 189 0.96 3.22 21.96
C ARG A 189 -0.57 3.13 21.80
N ARG A 190 -1.22 4.25 21.49
CA ARG A 190 -2.67 4.30 21.17
C ARG A 190 -3.00 5.47 20.25
N GLU A 191 -4.01 5.30 19.40
CA GLU A 191 -4.61 6.39 18.61
C GLU A 191 -5.49 7.30 19.48
N CYS A 192 -5.38 8.62 19.30
CA CYS A 192 -6.11 9.63 20.05
C CYS A 192 -7.53 9.82 19.48
N ALA A 193 -8.55 9.27 20.15
CA ALA A 193 -9.92 9.11 19.63
C ALA A 193 -10.65 10.40 19.14
N GLU A 194 -10.18 11.60 19.49
CA GLU A 194 -10.73 12.87 18.96
C GLU A 194 -9.94 13.42 17.74
N CYS A 195 -8.61 13.22 17.66
CA CYS A 195 -7.75 13.86 16.66
C CYS A 195 -6.91 12.90 15.79
N HIS A 196 -6.98 11.60 16.05
CA HIS A 196 -6.28 10.51 15.33
C HIS A 196 -4.74 10.54 15.45
N GLU A 197 -4.17 11.29 16.40
CA GLU A 197 -2.72 11.30 16.67
C GLU A 197 -2.27 10.01 17.40
N ILE A 198 -1.15 9.41 17.00
CA ILE A 198 -0.63 8.19 17.63
C ILE A 198 0.30 8.53 18.81
N LEU A 199 -0.16 8.21 20.02
CA LEU A 199 0.46 8.56 21.28
C LEU A 199 1.30 7.40 21.82
N LYS A 200 2.30 7.71 22.66
CA LYS A 200 2.99 6.70 23.49
C LYS A 200 2.47 6.78 24.92
N THR A 201 1.92 5.69 25.44
CA THR A 201 1.20 5.65 26.72
C THR A 201 1.18 4.24 27.32
N GLU A 202 1.25 4.15 28.66
CA GLU A 202 1.14 2.90 29.43
C GLU A 202 -0.27 2.73 30.06
N LEU A 203 -1.28 3.46 29.54
CA LEU A 203 -2.58 3.64 30.19
C LEU A 203 -3.75 3.00 29.41
N ASP A 204 -4.59 2.27 30.13
CA ASP A 204 -5.82 1.65 29.62
C ASP A 204 -6.92 2.72 29.38
N GLY A 205 -7.20 3.06 28.13
CA GLY A 205 -8.37 3.84 27.74
C GLY A 205 -8.09 5.29 27.30
N ALA A 206 -9.18 6.02 27.08
CA ALA A 206 -9.21 7.13 26.12
C ALA A 206 -8.43 8.40 26.50
N VAL A 207 -8.27 9.22 25.48
CA VAL A 207 -7.12 10.11 25.29
C VAL A 207 -7.60 11.41 24.64
N CYS A 208 -6.89 12.49 24.96
CA CYS A 208 -7.38 13.87 25.09
C CYS A 208 -8.12 14.11 26.42
N ARG A 209 -8.30 15.36 26.88
CA ARG A 209 -8.00 16.69 26.32
C ARG A 209 -6.54 16.89 25.85
N GLU A 210 -6.37 17.51 24.67
CA GLU A 210 -5.06 17.72 23.96
C GLU A 210 -4.10 16.52 24.11
N CYS A 211 -4.65 15.33 23.83
CA CYS A 211 -4.09 13.99 23.94
C CYS A 211 -3.52 13.49 25.30
N ALA A 212 -3.51 14.30 26.37
CA ALA A 212 -4.10 13.95 27.68
C ALA A 212 -3.64 14.87 28.84
N ASP A 213 -2.38 15.30 28.85
CA ASP A 213 -1.51 15.09 30.05
C ASP A 213 -0.04 14.88 29.62
N SER A 214 0.42 15.68 28.66
CA SER A 214 1.77 15.66 28.10
C SER A 214 2.32 16.99 27.51
N TYR A 215 1.69 18.17 27.46
CA TYR A 215 0.63 18.87 28.22
C TYR A 215 0.99 19.18 29.70
N SER A 216 1.40 18.22 30.53
CA SER A 216 1.92 18.45 31.90
C SER A 216 3.20 17.67 32.25
N VAL A 217 3.82 17.99 33.40
CA VAL A 217 5.18 17.53 33.80
C VAL A 217 5.37 17.56 35.33
N CYS A 218 5.95 16.50 35.93
CA CYS A 218 6.84 16.63 37.10
C CYS A 218 7.74 15.41 37.35
N GLU A 219 9.02 15.64 37.66
CA GLU A 219 9.97 14.60 38.11
C GLU A 219 9.75 14.26 39.60
N GLY A 220 8.59 13.66 39.95
CA GLY A 220 8.24 13.43 41.36
C GLY A 220 6.89 12.77 41.68
N GLU A 221 6.47 11.77 40.90
CA GLU A 221 5.37 10.81 41.18
C GLU A 221 3.97 11.37 41.54
N CYS A 222 3.08 11.46 40.55
CA CYS A 222 1.72 10.90 40.59
C CYS A 222 1.02 10.96 39.21
N ALA A 223 0.12 10.02 38.90
CA ALA A 223 -0.57 9.95 37.59
C ALA A 223 -1.97 9.30 37.66
N SER A 224 -2.86 9.71 36.75
CA SER A 224 -4.16 9.12 36.39
C SER A 224 -4.60 9.75 35.04
N VAL A 225 -5.49 9.14 34.23
CA VAL A 225 -5.95 9.65 32.91
C VAL A 225 -7.36 9.12 32.55
N ALA A 226 -8.09 9.86 31.67
CA ALA A 226 -8.97 9.39 30.57
C ALA A 226 -10.40 10.00 30.47
N ILE A 227 -10.65 10.95 29.55
CA ILE A 227 -12.02 11.42 29.20
C ILE A 227 -12.15 12.02 27.76
N ASP A 228 -13.04 11.46 26.93
CA ASP A 228 -13.62 12.09 25.71
C ASP A 228 -15.00 12.72 26.05
N THR A 229 -15.32 13.89 25.47
CA THR A 229 -16.62 14.58 25.69
C THR A 229 -17.31 15.15 24.43
N THR A 230 -17.05 14.61 23.24
CA THR A 230 -17.98 14.46 22.08
C THR A 230 -18.83 15.63 21.51
N TYR A 231 -18.92 16.83 22.12
CA TYR A 231 -19.98 17.81 21.81
C TYR A 231 -19.66 19.30 22.11
N SER A 232 -18.40 19.71 22.09
CA SER A 232 -17.96 21.08 22.46
C SER A 232 -18.26 22.20 21.41
N VAL A 233 -19.38 22.09 20.70
CA VAL A 233 -20.00 23.29 20.07
C VAL A 233 -20.59 24.12 21.23
N GLY A 234 -20.00 25.29 21.49
CA GLY A 234 -20.16 26.04 22.75
C GLY A 234 -21.61 26.30 23.22
N PHE A 235 -21.86 26.54 24.51
CA PHE A 235 -20.93 27.06 25.52
C PHE A 235 -21.23 26.48 26.92
N MET A 236 -20.20 26.33 27.77
CA MET A 236 -20.35 26.29 29.24
C MET A 236 -19.95 27.65 29.85
N THR A 237 -20.53 28.00 30.99
CA THR A 237 -20.27 29.25 31.73
C THR A 237 -19.41 29.02 32.97
N SER A 238 -18.76 30.09 33.45
CA SER A 238 -17.71 30.07 34.50
C SER A 238 -18.06 29.24 35.74
N ASP A 239 -19.27 29.41 36.27
CA ASP A 239 -19.60 29.06 37.64
C ASP A 239 -19.76 27.54 37.86
N GLU A 240 -19.85 26.74 36.78
CA GLU A 240 -19.91 25.28 36.82
C GLU A 240 -18.52 24.63 36.68
N LEU A 241 -17.47 25.41 36.34
CA LEU A 241 -16.07 24.95 36.26
C LEU A 241 -15.32 25.04 37.59
N GLU A 242 -15.72 25.94 38.50
CA GLU A 242 -14.95 26.29 39.72
C GLU A 242 -14.93 25.22 40.83
N SER A 243 -15.48 24.00 40.60
CA SER A 243 -15.59 22.95 41.64
C SER A 243 -14.83 21.66 41.36
N ILE A 244 -14.06 21.59 40.27
CA ILE A 244 -13.11 20.50 40.00
C ILE A 244 -11.77 20.84 40.69
N GLU A 245 -11.79 20.99 42.02
CA GLU A 245 -10.56 21.14 42.81
C GLU A 245 -9.85 19.78 42.92
N CYS A 246 -8.62 19.70 42.41
CA CYS A 246 -7.69 18.60 42.69
C CYS A 246 -6.98 18.88 44.03
N GLN A 247 -6.57 17.83 44.75
CA GLN A 247 -5.95 17.97 46.09
C GLN A 247 -4.69 17.12 46.21
N CYS A 248 -3.71 17.40 45.35
CA CYS A 248 -2.37 16.82 45.42
C CYS A 248 -1.43 17.74 46.21
N GLU A 249 -1.30 17.52 47.53
CA GLU A 249 -0.24 18.14 48.35
C GLU A 249 1.14 17.57 47.99
N CYS A 250 1.72 18.03 46.88
CA CYS A 250 3.09 17.69 46.47
C CYS A 250 4.12 18.38 47.38
N GLU A 251 5.08 17.63 47.94
CA GLU A 251 6.06 18.14 48.93
C GLU A 251 6.99 19.26 48.41
N CYS A 252 6.99 19.55 47.11
CA CYS A 252 7.77 20.62 46.50
C CYS A 252 7.22 22.05 46.76
N GLY A 253 6.00 22.19 47.30
CA GLY A 253 5.45 23.47 47.76
C GLY A 253 4.97 24.43 46.66
N GLY A 254 4.66 23.90 45.47
CA GLY A 254 3.93 24.59 44.40
C GLY A 254 2.57 23.93 44.15
N LEU A 255 1.75 24.52 43.27
CA LEU A 255 0.53 23.87 42.79
C LEU A 255 0.92 22.83 41.71
N CYS A 256 0.64 21.54 41.97
CA CYS A 256 0.86 20.44 41.03
C CYS A 256 -0.49 19.87 40.59
N GLU A 257 -0.93 20.17 39.36
CA GLU A 257 -2.15 19.65 38.74
C GLU A 257 -1.86 19.37 37.25
N PRO A 258 -2.42 18.30 36.64
CA PRO A 258 -3.85 17.95 36.66
C PRO A 258 -4.25 16.63 37.35
N CYS A 259 -5.53 16.55 37.76
CA CYS A 259 -6.23 15.34 38.17
C CYS A 259 -7.29 14.94 37.11
N TYR A 260 -7.70 13.66 37.09
CA TYR A 260 -8.70 13.10 36.16
C TYR A 260 -9.78 12.32 36.94
N GLN A 261 -11.03 12.37 36.48
CA GLN A 261 -12.20 12.00 37.31
C GLN A 261 -13.14 10.92 36.73
N GLU A 262 -12.72 10.17 35.70
CA GLU A 262 -13.59 9.26 34.90
C GLU A 262 -14.72 10.02 34.13
N LYS A 263 -15.56 9.44 33.25
CA LYS A 263 -15.65 8.12 32.60
C LYS A 263 -16.50 8.24 31.31
N TYR A 264 -16.39 7.29 30.39
CA TYR A 264 -17.35 7.11 29.28
C TYR A 264 -18.77 6.73 29.74
N PRO A 265 -19.79 7.23 29.02
CA PRO A 265 -21.04 6.51 28.79
C PRO A 265 -21.42 6.45 27.30
N TYR A 266 -21.45 5.23 26.74
CA TYR A 266 -21.92 4.84 25.39
C TYR A 266 -21.01 5.16 24.19
N GLY A 267 -20.63 4.11 23.46
CA GLY A 267 -20.14 4.20 22.07
C GLY A 267 -21.29 4.35 21.06
N ARG A 268 -20.95 4.44 19.77
CA ARG A 268 -21.91 4.57 18.65
C ARG A 268 -22.15 3.27 17.89
N ASP A 269 -23.27 3.26 17.16
CA ASP A 269 -23.69 2.27 16.17
C ASP A 269 -22.80 2.23 14.91
#